data_AF-A0A953MM94-F1
#
_entry.id   AF-A0A953MM94-F1
#
_cell.length_a   1.000
_cell.length_b   1.000
_cell.length_c   1.000
_cell.angle_alpha   90.00
_cell.angle_beta   90.00
_cell.angle_gamma   90.00
#
_symmetry.space_group_name_H-M   'P 1'
#
loop_
_entity.id
_entity.type
_entity.pdbx_description
1 polymer ?
#
loop_
_entity_poly.entity_id
_entity_poly.type
_entity_poly.pdbx_seq_one_letter_code
_entity_poly.pdbx_strand_id
1 'polypeptide(L)'
;MEINQIGSFSQTLNPIKETPKPGGEAFENVITDFIGQVNNQQHETANLTDAFIHGGDVQLHEVMIAGEKAKTSLDLLMEIRNKAIDMYKELTRIQI
;
A
#
# COMPACT_ATOMS: atom_id res chain seq x y z
N MET A 1 59.13 12.27 28.44
CA MET A 1 58.29 11.69 27.38
C MET A 1 57.04 11.18 28.06
N GLU A 2 55.91 11.91 27.90
CA GLU A 2 54.53 11.43 28.12
C GLU A 2 53.59 12.63 27.95
N ILE A 3 53.17 12.85 26.70
CA ILE A 3 52.03 13.72 26.38
C ILE A 3 51.37 13.11 25.14
N ASN A 4 50.45 12.18 25.37
CA ASN A 4 49.57 11.65 24.34
C ASN A 4 48.20 11.36 24.95
N GLN A 5 47.45 12.41 25.27
CA GLN A 5 46.03 12.31 25.66
C GLN A 5 45.15 13.45 25.11
N ILE A 6 45.56 14.15 24.06
CA ILE A 6 44.70 15.12 23.38
C ILE A 6 44.58 14.71 21.91
N GLY A 7 43.75 13.70 21.66
CA GLY A 7 43.49 13.22 20.30
C GLY A 7 42.20 12.42 20.13
N SER A 8 41.51 12.02 21.20
CA SER A 8 40.34 11.13 21.11
C SER A 8 38.99 11.81 21.33
N PHE A 9 38.85 13.13 21.16
CA PHE A 9 37.57 13.81 21.37
C PHE A 9 36.68 13.93 20.11
N SER A 10 37.10 13.46 18.94
CA SER A 10 36.30 13.65 17.71
C SER A 10 35.45 12.45 17.29
N GLN A 11 35.33 11.40 18.09
CA GLN A 11 34.72 10.15 17.64
C GLN A 11 33.51 9.70 18.47
N THR A 12 32.56 10.62 18.64
CA THR A 12 31.17 10.29 18.98
C THR A 12 30.22 11.23 18.23
N LEU A 13 30.39 11.32 16.92
CA LEU A 13 29.28 11.65 16.03
C LEU A 13 28.77 10.32 15.47
N ASN A 14 27.85 9.73 16.23
CA ASN A 14 26.99 8.66 15.73
C ASN A 14 26.39 9.19 14.41
N PRO A 15 26.61 8.55 13.24
CA PRO A 15 25.90 8.96 12.05
C PRO A 15 24.42 8.83 12.38
N ILE A 16 23.72 9.95 12.40
CA ILE A 16 22.26 9.98 12.50
C ILE A 16 21.81 9.07 11.37
N LYS A 17 21.35 7.86 11.73
CA LYS A 17 20.81 6.87 10.83
C LYS A 17 19.77 7.61 10.02
N GLU A 18 20.09 7.91 8.76
CA GLU A 18 19.16 8.52 7.84
C GLU A 18 17.91 7.66 7.90
N THR A 19 16.84 8.20 8.48
CA THR A 19 15.51 7.63 8.33
C THR A 19 15.31 7.45 6.84
N PRO A 20 14.95 6.25 6.35
CA PRO A 20 14.72 6.04 4.93
C PRO A 20 13.76 7.13 4.48
N LYS A 21 14.23 7.97 3.56
CA LYS A 21 13.42 9.02 2.97
C LYS A 21 12.16 8.32 2.44
N PRO A 22 10.94 8.63 2.90
CA PRO A 22 9.74 7.99 2.40
C PRO A 22 9.52 8.55 0.99
N GLY A 23 10.21 7.98 0.02
CA GLY A 23 10.25 8.44 -1.36
C GLY A 23 9.95 7.27 -2.29
N GLY A 24 8.90 7.39 -3.09
CA GLY A 24 8.57 6.51 -4.22
C GLY A 24 8.14 5.09 -3.82
N GLU A 25 9.08 4.27 -3.34
CA GLU A 25 8.90 2.85 -3.04
C GLU A 25 7.78 2.61 -2.03
N ALA A 26 7.67 3.45 -0.99
CA ALA A 26 6.63 3.31 0.01
C ALA A 26 5.21 3.47 -0.57
N PHE A 27 5.02 4.36 -1.54
CA PHE A 27 3.71 4.57 -2.17
C PHE A 27 3.39 3.46 -3.18
N GLU A 28 4.36 3.05 -4.00
CA GLU A 28 4.22 1.92 -4.92
C GLU A 28 3.86 0.63 -4.19
N ASN A 29 4.52 0.36 -3.06
CA ASN A 29 4.22 -0.79 -2.20
C ASN A 29 2.79 -0.73 -1.67
N VAL A 30 2.33 0.42 -1.17
CA VAL A 30 0.95 0.58 -0.69
C VAL A 30 -0.07 0.34 -1.79
N ILE A 31 0.15 0.85 -3.00
CA ILE A 31 -0.75 0.64 -4.14
C ILE A 31 -0.76 -0.85 -4.54
N THR A 32 0.41 -1.47 -4.60
CA THR A 32 0.55 -2.90 -4.96
C THR A 32 -0.13 -3.80 -3.93
N ASP A 33 0.11 -3.54 -2.65
CA ASP A 33 -0.54 -4.24 -1.54
C ASP A 33 -2.05 -4.04 -1.57
N PHE A 34 -2.53 -2.83 -1.87
CA PHE A 34 -3.95 -2.53 -1.98
C PHE A 34 -4.60 -3.28 -3.14
N ILE A 35 -3.96 -3.35 -4.31
CA ILE A 35 -4.43 -4.15 -5.46
C ILE A 35 -4.54 -5.63 -5.05
N GLY A 36 -3.52 -6.16 -4.37
CA GLY A 36 -3.53 -7.52 -3.85
C GLY A 36 -4.69 -7.75 -2.87
N GLN A 37 -4.95 -6.79 -1.97
CA GLN A 37 -6.07 -6.86 -1.03
C GLN A 37 -7.43 -6.84 -1.72
N VAL A 38 -7.64 -5.98 -2.72
CA VAL A 38 -8.91 -5.93 -3.48
C VAL A 38 -9.14 -7.25 -4.21
N ASN A 39 -8.09 -7.83 -4.82
CA ASN A 39 -8.19 -9.14 -5.46
C ASN A 39 -8.58 -10.24 -4.47
N ASN A 40 -7.94 -10.26 -3.30
CA ASN A 40 -8.27 -11.22 -2.24
C ASN A 40 -9.71 -11.05 -1.75
N GLN A 41 -10.19 -9.81 -1.56
CA GLN A 41 -11.57 -9.53 -1.17
C GLN A 41 -12.59 -9.98 -2.22
N GLN A 42 -12.28 -9.85 -3.52
CA GLN A 42 -13.12 -10.37 -4.59
C GLN A 42 -13.20 -11.90 -4.55
N HIS A 43 -12.06 -12.58 -4.41
CA HIS A 43 -12.02 -14.03 -4.28
C HIS A 43 -12.76 -14.54 -3.05
N GLU A 44 -12.58 -13.87 -1.91
CA GLU A 44 -13.28 -14.20 -0.66
C GLU A 44 -14.80 -14.06 -0.83
N THR A 45 -15.26 -12.94 -1.42
CA THR A 45 -16.69 -12.73 -1.72
C THR A 45 -17.23 -13.82 -2.64
N ALA A 46 -16.48 -14.20 -3.68
CA ALA A 46 -16.89 -15.27 -4.59
C ALA A 46 -17.02 -16.61 -3.86
N ASN A 47 -16.07 -16.95 -2.99
CA ASN A 47 -16.12 -18.17 -2.19
C ASN A 47 -17.30 -18.18 -1.20
N LEU A 48 -17.54 -17.05 -0.52
CA LEU A 48 -18.68 -16.90 0.40
C LEU A 48 -20.02 -17.02 -0.34
N THR A 49 -20.11 -16.42 -1.54
CA THR A 49 -21.29 -16.52 -2.40
C THR A 49 -21.52 -17.97 -2.83
N ASP A 50 -20.47 -18.66 -3.23
CA ASP A 50 -20.52 -20.06 -3.64
C ASP A 50 -20.96 -20.96 -2.49
N ALA A 51 -20.33 -20.80 -1.32
CA ALA A 51 -20.69 -21.54 -0.11
C ALA A 51 -22.15 -21.29 0.31
N PHE A 52 -22.64 -20.06 0.21
CA PHE A 52 -24.02 -19.71 0.50
C PHE A 52 -25.01 -20.38 -0.48
N ILE A 53 -24.74 -20.36 -1.79
CA ILE A 53 -25.59 -20.98 -2.80
C ILE A 53 -25.66 -22.50 -2.61
N HIS A 54 -24.56 -23.13 -2.20
CA HIS A 54 -24.49 -24.56 -1.91
C HIS A 54 -25.15 -24.96 -0.57
N GLY A 55 -25.71 -24.00 0.17
CA GLY A 55 -26.36 -24.25 1.47
C GLY A 55 -25.36 -24.50 2.61
N GLY A 56 -24.14 -24.00 2.48
CA GLY A 56 -23.15 -24.00 3.55
C GLY A 56 -23.54 -23.12 4.74
N ASP A 57 -22.81 -23.25 5.84
CA ASP A 57 -22.99 -22.47 7.07
C ASP A 57 -22.43 -21.04 6.91
N VAL A 58 -22.93 -20.31 5.91
CA VAL A 58 -22.57 -18.91 5.64
C VAL A 58 -23.84 -18.09 5.68
N GLN A 59 -23.83 -17.01 6.46
CA GLN A 59 -25.01 -16.18 6.58
C GLN A 59 -25.08 -15.18 5.41
N LEU A 60 -26.28 -14.96 4.87
CA LEU A 60 -26.49 -14.05 3.74
C LEU A 60 -25.90 -12.65 3.99
N HIS A 61 -25.98 -12.15 5.22
CA HIS A 61 -25.46 -10.82 5.55
C HIS A 61 -23.93 -10.75 5.47
N GLU A 62 -23.21 -11.85 5.73
CA GLU A 62 -21.74 -11.90 5.62
C GLU A 62 -21.32 -11.79 4.16
N VAL A 63 -22.03 -12.50 3.26
CA VAL A 63 -21.83 -12.39 1.80
C VAL A 63 -22.09 -10.97 1.32
N MET A 64 -23.18 -10.35 1.79
CA MET A 64 -23.52 -8.97 1.41
C MET A 64 -22.49 -7.95 1.92
N ILE A 65 -22.02 -8.09 3.17
CA ILE A 65 -20.99 -7.20 3.74
C ILE A 65 -19.66 -7.36 3.00
N ALA A 66 -19.25 -8.61 2.74
CA ALA A 66 -18.02 -8.90 2.00
C ALA A 66 -18.09 -8.31 0.58
N GLY A 67 -19.23 -8.49 -0.10
CA GLY A 67 -19.47 -7.93 -1.43
C GLY A 67 -19.43 -6.41 -1.46
N GLU A 68 -20.08 -5.73 -0.51
CA GLU A 68 -20.09 -4.27 -0.45
C GLU A 68 -18.69 -3.71 -0.15
N LYS A 69 -17.92 -4.39 0.71
CA LYS A 69 -16.53 -4.04 1.01
C LYS A 69 -15.64 -4.20 -0.23
N ALA A 70 -15.77 -5.32 -0.94
CA ALA A 70 -15.01 -5.57 -2.17
C ALA A 70 -15.36 -4.54 -3.26
N LYS A 71 -16.65 -4.21 -3.39
CA LYS A 71 -17.14 -3.19 -4.32
C LYS A 71 -16.55 -1.81 -4.01
N THR A 72 -16.69 -1.33 -2.78
CA THR A 72 -16.19 -0.02 -2.37
C THR A 72 -14.67 0.09 -2.56
N SER A 73 -13.94 -0.99 -2.23
CA SER A 73 -12.48 -1.02 -2.39
C SER A 73 -12.05 -1.03 -3.86
N LEU A 74 -12.79 -1.72 -4.72
CA LEU A 74 -12.59 -1.68 -6.17
C LEU A 74 -12.88 -0.30 -6.75
N ASP A 75 -13.95 0.35 -6.33
CA ASP A 75 -14.32 1.69 -6.79
C ASP A 75 -13.19 2.69 -6.45
N LEU A 76 -12.65 2.63 -5.22
CA LEU A 76 -11.46 3.40 -4.83
C LEU A 76 -10.24 3.10 -5.70
N LEU A 77 -9.96 1.83 -6.00
CA LEU A 77 -8.84 1.45 -6.87
C LEU A 77 -9.00 2.06 -8.28
N MET A 78 -10.22 2.08 -8.82
CA MET A 78 -10.51 2.67 -10.12
C MET A 78 -10.28 4.19 -10.12
N GLU A 79 -10.65 4.89 -9.05
CA GLU A 79 -10.36 6.32 -8.89
C GLU A 79 -8.84 6.58 -8.87
N ILE A 80 -8.10 5.79 -8.10
CA ILE A 80 -6.63 5.89 -8.03
C ILE A 80 -6.02 5.63 -9.40
N ARG A 81 -6.47 4.59 -10.12
CA ARG A 81 -6.01 4.26 -11.48
C ARG A 81 -6.24 5.44 -12.42
N ASN A 82 -7.44 6.02 -12.41
CA ASN A 82 -7.77 7.15 -13.26
C ASN A 82 -6.89 8.36 -12.93
N LYS A 83 -6.72 8.67 -11.64
CA LYS A 83 -5.87 9.77 -11.20
C LYS A 83 -4.41 9.59 -11.58
N ALA A 84 -3.87 8.38 -11.47
CA ALA A 84 -2.50 8.07 -11.87
C ALA A 84 -2.28 8.28 -13.38
N ILE A 85 -3.24 7.85 -14.20
CA ILE A 85 -3.23 8.09 -15.66
C ILE A 85 -3.30 9.59 -15.96
N ASP A 86 -4.16 10.34 -15.27
CA ASP A 86 -4.30 11.78 -15.47
C ASP A 86 -3.05 12.55 -15.05
N MET A 87 -2.42 12.18 -13.93
CA MET A 87 -1.15 12.75 -13.50
C MET A 87 -0.03 12.48 -14.52
N TYR A 88 0.03 11.27 -15.07
CA TYR A 88 0.98 10.95 -16.14
C TYR A 88 0.75 11.84 -17.37
N LYS A 89 -0.50 11.98 -17.82
CA LYS A 89 -0.85 12.87 -18.94
C LYS A 89 -0.48 14.33 -18.67
N GLU A 90 -0.75 14.83 -17.48
CA GLU A 90 -0.44 16.22 -17.11
C GLU A 90 1.07 16.48 -17.12
N LEU A 91 1.88 15.56 -16.56
CA LEU A 91 3.34 15.67 -16.59
C LEU A 91 3.90 15.70 -18.02
N THR A 92 3.31 14.93 -18.94
CA THR A 92 3.71 14.98 -20.36
C THR A 92 3.27 16.27 -21.07
N ARG A 93 2.22 16.94 -20.58
CA ARG A 93 1.68 18.15 -21.18
C ARG A 93 2.46 19.42 -20.81
N ILE A 94 3.24 19.38 -19.74
CA ILE A 94 4.16 20.46 -19.32
C ILE A 94 5.36 20.60 -20.28
N GLN A 95 5.61 19.61 -21.16
CA GLN A 95 6.66 19.73 -22.19
C GLN A 95 6.19 20.57 -23.39
N ILE A 96 6.18 21.89 -23.19
CA ILE A 96 6.41 22.96 -24.17
C ILE A 96 7.03 24.17 -23.45
#